data_AF-A0A3T0RRV3-F1
#
_entry.id   AF-A0A3T0RRV3-F1
#
_cell.length_a   1.000
_cell.length_b   1.000
_cell.length_c   1.000
_cell.angle_alpha   90.00
_cell.angle_beta   90.00
_cell.angle_gamma   90.00
#
_symmetry.space_group_name_H-M   'P 1'
#
loop_
_entity.id
_entity.type
_entity.pdbx_description
1 polymer ?
#
loop_
_entity_poly.entity_id
_entity_poly.type
_entity_poly.pdbx_seq_one_letter_code
_entity_poly.pdbx_strand_id
1 'polypeptide(L)'
;MKYILASLFLFSTAYAGVNDDIYAYNYWGREIIKDYAAEIYASPFNVLPDASDTNKCMPVYNNAIKNGVMDIRYALGYFDDSQGIDIIWNGKNWGLSPSIEIGMFNSIRGKLSEPCKKREQLNLCGFTESGDPSLGKVLLQKRITLLKNSVLVKIELTQASASESFVANQSSLKERQAFLTAQSEESYFGGIGKADIVIYNGHSRNGGGPDFNPPVLNKDLHVDYSGYYQKKRIGISRVLKLIKASDKKDGILTFFSCYSKKHFYNDIMLANPKQKLVLSADTINYFDSLKASMGYLEGFLRGACGQDLADIAKQGEHIKSGFLGSQIQ
;
A
#
# COMPACT_ATOMS: atom_id res chain seq x y z
N MET A 1 41.93 -46.63 -34.41
CA MET A 1 41.55 -46.30 -33.02
C MET A 1 41.27 -44.81 -32.95
N LYS A 2 39.99 -44.43 -32.84
CA LYS A 2 39.53 -43.04 -32.68
C LYS A 2 39.40 -42.77 -31.18
N TYR A 3 40.09 -41.76 -30.67
CA TYR A 3 39.85 -41.22 -29.32
C TYR A 3 38.85 -40.08 -29.42
N ILE A 4 37.72 -40.23 -28.74
CA ILE A 4 36.68 -39.21 -28.57
C ILE A 4 37.09 -38.37 -27.35
N LEU A 5 37.42 -37.09 -27.57
CA LEU A 5 37.49 -36.08 -26.51
C LEU A 5 36.05 -35.72 -26.10
N ALA A 6 35.63 -36.18 -24.93
CA ALA A 6 34.43 -35.70 -24.27
C ALA A 6 34.80 -34.50 -23.38
N SER A 7 34.58 -33.29 -23.89
CA SER A 7 34.63 -32.08 -23.08
C SER A 7 33.39 -32.03 -22.18
N LEU A 8 33.56 -32.35 -20.89
CA LEU A 8 32.55 -32.03 -19.88
C LEU A 8 32.47 -30.51 -19.72
N PHE A 9 31.46 -29.90 -20.34
CA PHE A 9 30.98 -28.60 -19.93
C PHE A 9 30.22 -28.77 -18.62
N LEU A 10 30.90 -28.54 -17.51
CA LEU A 10 30.25 -28.22 -16.24
C LEU A 10 29.54 -26.86 -16.42
N PHE A 11 28.25 -26.91 -16.75
CA PHE A 11 27.36 -25.78 -16.49
C PHE A 11 27.29 -25.61 -14.97
N SER A 12 28.16 -24.78 -14.41
CA SER A 12 27.89 -24.17 -13.12
C SER A 12 26.70 -23.26 -13.32
N THR A 13 25.51 -23.73 -12.93
CA THR A 13 24.43 -22.81 -12.57
C THR A 13 24.93 -22.05 -11.34
N ALA A 14 25.60 -20.92 -11.59
CA ALA A 14 25.83 -19.91 -10.58
C ALA A 14 24.45 -19.45 -10.11
N TYR A 15 23.92 -20.11 -9.08
CA TYR A 15 22.86 -19.60 -8.24
C TYR A 15 23.47 -18.40 -7.51
N ALA A 16 23.46 -17.25 -8.18
CA ALA A 16 23.89 -15.99 -7.62
C ALA A 16 23.02 -15.71 -6.39
N GLY A 17 23.68 -15.67 -5.22
CA GLY A 17 23.22 -15.09 -3.97
C GLY A 17 21.77 -15.40 -3.60
N VAL A 18 21.57 -16.40 -2.73
CA VAL A 18 20.35 -16.46 -1.92
C VAL A 18 20.22 -15.12 -1.22
N ASN A 19 19.26 -14.30 -1.65
CA ASN A 19 18.95 -13.02 -1.03
C ASN A 19 18.71 -13.27 0.47
N ASP A 20 19.40 -12.50 1.33
CA ASP A 20 19.07 -12.35 2.74
C ASP A 20 17.74 -11.57 2.91
N ASP A 21 16.67 -12.02 2.27
CA ASP A 21 15.31 -11.49 2.38
C ASP A 21 14.43 -12.68 2.82
N ILE A 22 13.93 -12.63 4.05
CA ILE A 22 13.25 -13.75 4.71
C ILE A 22 12.03 -14.27 3.94
N TYR A 23 11.40 -13.42 3.12
CA TYR A 23 10.19 -13.77 2.37
C TYR A 23 10.27 -13.44 0.88
N ALA A 24 11.40 -12.90 0.41
CA ALA A 24 11.61 -12.45 -0.96
C ALA A 24 10.47 -11.51 -1.45
N TYR A 25 9.95 -10.63 -0.59
CA TYR A 25 8.82 -9.76 -0.94
C TYR A 25 9.15 -8.83 -2.10
N ASN A 26 10.42 -8.48 -2.28
CA ASN A 26 10.89 -7.75 -3.45
C ASN A 26 10.62 -8.50 -4.76
N TYR A 27 10.71 -9.82 -4.75
CA TYR A 27 10.44 -10.66 -5.92
C TYR A 27 8.93 -10.90 -6.07
N TRP A 28 8.30 -11.47 -5.04
CA TRP A 28 6.88 -11.84 -5.11
C TRP A 28 5.96 -10.64 -5.26
N GLY A 29 6.25 -9.52 -4.58
CA GLY A 29 5.49 -8.29 -4.74
C GLY A 29 5.50 -7.79 -6.20
N ARG A 30 6.63 -7.90 -6.90
CA ARG A 30 6.71 -7.57 -8.34
C ARG A 30 5.91 -8.53 -9.20
N GLU A 31 6.01 -9.84 -8.97
CA GLU A 31 5.25 -10.83 -9.73
C GLU A 31 3.74 -10.66 -9.52
N ILE A 32 3.28 -10.39 -8.30
CA ILE A 32 1.85 -10.15 -8.02
C ILE A 32 1.33 -8.89 -8.70
N ILE A 33 2.10 -7.80 -8.68
CA ILE A 33 1.72 -6.57 -9.39
C ILE A 33 1.68 -6.79 -10.90
N LYS A 34 2.60 -7.59 -11.44
CA LYS A 34 2.64 -7.95 -12.86
C LYS A 34 1.45 -8.86 -13.24
N ASP A 35 1.12 -9.83 -12.42
CA ASP A 35 -0.04 -10.71 -12.64
C ASP A 35 -1.34 -9.91 -12.56
N TYR A 36 -1.48 -9.03 -11.57
CA TYR A 36 -2.59 -8.08 -11.49
C TYR A 36 -2.70 -7.22 -12.75
N ALA A 37 -1.59 -6.67 -13.24
CA ALA A 37 -1.56 -5.87 -14.45
C ALA A 37 -2.05 -6.68 -15.69
N ALA A 38 -1.67 -7.96 -15.77
CA ALA A 38 -2.13 -8.86 -16.83
C ALA A 38 -3.62 -9.19 -16.69
N GLU A 39 -4.13 -9.39 -15.48
CA GLU A 39 -5.56 -9.63 -15.23
C GLU A 39 -6.42 -8.44 -15.65
N ILE A 40 -6.02 -7.21 -15.29
CA ILE A 40 -6.72 -6.00 -15.74
C ILE A 40 -6.71 -5.90 -17.27
N TYR A 41 -5.58 -6.25 -17.90
CA TYR A 41 -5.49 -6.24 -19.35
C TYR A 41 -6.46 -7.22 -20.03
N ALA A 42 -6.61 -8.42 -19.45
CA ALA A 42 -7.50 -9.45 -19.95
C ALA A 42 -8.99 -9.21 -19.60
N SER A 43 -9.26 -8.33 -18.65
CA SER A 43 -10.58 -8.09 -18.10
C SER A 43 -11.47 -7.25 -19.04
N PRO A 44 -12.79 -7.52 -19.12
CA PRO A 44 -13.74 -6.67 -19.84
C PRO A 44 -13.83 -5.24 -19.26
N PHE A 45 -13.32 -5.02 -18.05
CA PHE A 45 -13.19 -3.70 -17.42
C PHE A 45 -12.02 -2.86 -17.97
N ASN A 46 -11.33 -3.33 -19.03
CA ASN A 46 -10.34 -2.53 -19.73
C ASN A 46 -10.96 -1.35 -20.50
N VAL A 47 -12.29 -1.27 -20.57
CA VAL A 47 -13.00 -0.08 -21.04
C VAL A 47 -12.83 1.01 -19.98
N LEU A 48 -12.07 2.05 -20.32
CA LEU A 48 -12.00 3.29 -19.55
C LEU A 48 -13.42 3.74 -19.18
N PRO A 49 -13.66 4.33 -17.99
CA PRO A 49 -14.98 4.84 -17.63
C PRO A 49 -15.54 5.62 -18.80
N ASP A 50 -16.76 5.26 -19.22
CA ASP A 50 -17.32 5.75 -20.48
C ASP A 50 -17.18 7.27 -20.53
N ALA A 51 -16.44 7.76 -21.53
CA ALA A 51 -16.14 9.17 -21.67
C ALA A 51 -17.41 10.02 -21.86
N SER A 52 -18.58 9.37 -22.05
CA SER A 52 -19.91 9.96 -22.08
C SER A 52 -20.43 10.40 -20.70
N ASP A 53 -19.95 9.83 -19.59
CA ASP A 53 -20.40 10.16 -18.22
C ASP A 53 -19.28 10.72 -17.33
N THR A 54 -18.53 11.70 -17.87
CA THR A 54 -17.54 12.45 -17.08
C THR A 54 -18.13 13.19 -15.89
N ASN A 55 -19.45 13.37 -15.86
CA ASN A 55 -20.15 14.08 -14.79
C ASN A 55 -20.32 13.21 -13.54
N LYS A 56 -20.50 11.89 -13.68
CA LYS A 56 -20.64 10.97 -12.54
C LYS A 56 -19.49 11.06 -11.55
N CYS A 57 -18.24 10.97 -12.01
CA CYS A 57 -17.08 10.97 -11.11
C CYS A 57 -16.51 12.37 -10.82
N MET A 58 -17.04 13.43 -11.43
CA MET A 58 -16.57 14.79 -11.22
C MET A 58 -16.57 15.21 -9.73
N PRO A 59 -17.60 14.91 -8.91
CA PRO A 59 -17.59 15.26 -7.48
C PRO A 59 -16.46 14.59 -6.69
N VAL A 60 -15.94 13.45 -7.16
CA VAL A 60 -14.79 12.78 -6.53
C VAL A 60 -13.50 13.53 -6.83
N TYR A 61 -13.32 13.99 -8.05
CA TYR A 61 -12.05 14.54 -8.56
C TYR A 61 -12.03 16.06 -8.74
N ASN A 62 -13.10 16.77 -8.37
CA ASN A 62 -13.26 18.21 -8.60
C ASN A 62 -12.06 19.02 -8.09
N ASN A 63 -11.57 18.73 -6.88
CA ASN A 63 -10.42 19.43 -6.31
C ASN A 63 -9.14 19.19 -7.12
N ALA A 64 -8.87 17.94 -7.50
CA ALA A 64 -7.69 17.59 -8.27
C ALA A 64 -7.70 18.24 -9.67
N ILE A 65 -8.86 18.24 -10.32
CA ILE A 65 -9.06 18.88 -11.63
C ILE A 65 -8.92 20.40 -11.52
N LYS A 66 -9.62 21.02 -10.56
CA LYS A 66 -9.57 22.47 -10.34
C LYS A 66 -8.16 22.97 -10.06
N ASN A 67 -7.39 22.22 -9.26
CA ASN A 67 -6.03 22.60 -8.87
C ASN A 67 -4.97 22.15 -9.89
N GLY A 68 -5.35 21.33 -10.88
CA GLY A 68 -4.42 20.71 -11.84
C GLY A 68 -3.44 19.70 -11.21
N VAL A 69 -3.68 19.29 -9.96
CA VAL A 69 -2.81 18.37 -9.19
C VAL A 69 -3.68 17.40 -8.39
N MET A 70 -3.39 16.10 -8.51
CA MET A 70 -3.91 15.07 -7.60
C MET A 70 -2.81 14.70 -6.60
N ASP A 71 -2.98 15.06 -5.32
CA ASP A 71 -2.05 14.72 -4.24
C ASP A 71 -2.47 13.41 -3.56
N ILE A 72 -1.60 12.40 -3.63
CA ILE A 72 -1.79 11.08 -3.06
C ILE A 72 -0.70 10.82 -2.03
N ARG A 73 -1.10 10.49 -0.80
CA ARG A 73 -0.19 9.98 0.24
C ARG A 73 -0.35 8.48 0.35
N TYR A 74 0.68 7.73 0.02
CA TYR A 74 0.70 6.28 0.12
C TYR A 74 1.68 5.88 1.22
N ALA A 75 1.16 5.53 2.38
CA ALA A 75 1.97 5.13 3.52
C ALA A 75 1.84 3.64 3.81
N LEU A 76 2.98 2.94 3.78
CA LEU A 76 3.08 1.57 4.26
C LEU A 76 3.33 1.60 5.77
N GLY A 77 2.40 1.02 6.53
CA GLY A 77 2.55 0.82 7.97
C GLY A 77 3.64 -0.20 8.28
N TYR A 78 3.96 -0.36 9.57
CA TYR A 78 4.83 -1.45 10.00
C TYR A 78 4.08 -2.76 9.79
N PHE A 79 4.38 -3.45 8.69
CA PHE A 79 3.65 -4.65 8.28
C PHE A 79 4.48 -5.84 8.70
N ASP A 80 4.04 -6.58 9.70
CA ASP A 80 4.84 -7.64 10.34
C ASP A 80 4.16 -9.00 10.31
N ASP A 81 5.00 -10.05 10.37
CA ASP A 81 4.59 -11.43 10.57
C ASP A 81 4.62 -11.77 12.07
N SER A 82 3.56 -11.40 12.79
CA SER A 82 3.45 -11.63 14.23
C SER A 82 2.94 -13.04 14.54
N GLN A 83 3.83 -14.01 14.70
CA GLN A 83 3.45 -15.38 15.09
C GLN A 83 3.58 -15.65 16.60
N GLY A 84 4.22 -14.74 17.35
CA GLY A 84 4.53 -14.93 18.77
C GLY A 84 5.65 -15.94 19.02
N ILE A 85 6.38 -16.32 17.97
CA ILE A 85 7.58 -17.14 18.01
C ILE A 85 8.67 -16.48 17.17
N ASP A 86 9.93 -16.70 17.55
CA ASP A 86 11.05 -16.17 16.77
C ASP A 86 11.09 -16.83 15.39
N ILE A 87 11.18 -16.01 14.36
CA ILE A 87 11.28 -16.49 12.98
C ILE A 87 12.75 -16.66 12.62
N ILE A 88 13.17 -17.91 12.48
CA ILE A 88 14.52 -18.28 12.09
C ILE A 88 14.52 -18.74 10.63
N TRP A 89 15.25 -18.03 9.77
CA TRP A 89 15.36 -18.33 8.34
C TRP A 89 16.82 -18.23 7.89
N ASN A 90 17.30 -19.24 7.16
CA ASN A 90 18.70 -19.37 6.73
C ASN A 90 19.73 -19.17 7.86
N GLY A 91 19.42 -19.67 9.07
CA GLY A 91 20.31 -19.56 10.24
C GLY A 91 20.34 -18.18 10.91
N LYS A 92 19.54 -17.22 10.45
CA LYS A 92 19.39 -15.88 11.03
C LYS A 92 18.07 -15.79 11.79
N ASN A 93 18.09 -15.23 13.01
CA ASN A 93 16.89 -14.90 13.78
C ASN A 93 16.40 -13.50 13.40
N TRP A 94 15.20 -13.43 12.83
CA TRP A 94 14.55 -12.19 12.41
C TRP A 94 13.64 -11.59 13.48
N GLY A 95 13.47 -12.30 14.59
CA GLY A 95 12.66 -11.93 15.75
C GLY A 95 11.21 -12.39 15.64
N LEU A 96 10.41 -11.92 16.60
CA LEU A 96 9.01 -12.31 16.79
C LEU A 96 8.02 -11.74 15.77
N SER A 97 8.46 -10.72 15.04
CA SER A 97 7.57 -9.91 14.18
C SER A 97 8.33 -9.22 13.05
N PRO A 98 9.03 -9.96 12.17
CA PRO A 98 9.79 -9.36 11.11
C PRO A 98 8.89 -8.52 10.21
N SER A 99 9.41 -7.38 9.77
CA SER A 99 8.68 -6.49 8.89
C SER A 99 8.82 -6.95 7.44
N ILE A 100 7.80 -6.66 6.63
CA ILE A 100 7.72 -7.15 5.25
C ILE A 100 7.46 -6.03 4.22
N GLU A 101 7.12 -4.83 4.66
CA GLU A 101 6.69 -3.75 3.77
C GLU A 101 7.84 -3.14 2.96
N ILE A 102 9.10 -3.38 3.32
CA ILE A 102 10.26 -2.91 2.54
C ILE A 102 10.22 -3.49 1.12
N GLY A 103 9.91 -4.79 1.00
CA GLY A 103 9.73 -5.43 -0.30
C GLY A 103 8.53 -4.89 -1.09
N MET A 104 7.44 -4.55 -0.39
CA MET A 104 6.26 -3.91 -1.01
C MET A 104 6.59 -2.50 -1.51
N PHE A 105 7.30 -1.70 -0.71
CA PHE A 105 7.77 -0.36 -1.07
C PHE A 105 8.55 -0.40 -2.38
N ASN A 106 9.53 -1.29 -2.46
CA ASN A 106 10.36 -1.47 -3.66
C ASN A 106 9.54 -1.97 -4.85
N SER A 107 8.58 -2.86 -4.64
CA SER A 107 7.73 -3.40 -5.71
C SER A 107 6.78 -2.33 -6.28
N ILE A 108 6.10 -1.57 -5.42
CA ILE A 108 5.23 -0.45 -5.81
C ILE A 108 6.05 0.63 -6.53
N ARG A 109 7.16 1.06 -5.92
CA ARG A 109 8.07 2.06 -6.48
C ARG A 109 8.54 1.64 -7.87
N GLY A 110 9.10 0.44 -7.97
CA GLY A 110 9.64 -0.10 -9.22
C GLY A 110 8.57 -0.20 -10.31
N LYS A 111 7.35 -0.64 -9.98
CA LYS A 111 6.25 -0.67 -10.94
C LYS A 111 5.88 0.74 -11.42
N LEU A 112 5.75 1.71 -10.51
CA LEU A 112 5.33 3.05 -10.88
C LEU A 112 6.39 3.79 -11.70
N SER A 113 7.68 3.57 -11.44
CA SER A 113 8.78 4.25 -12.16
C SER A 113 9.25 3.54 -13.43
N GLU A 114 8.85 2.28 -13.68
CA GLU A 114 9.23 1.59 -14.90
C GLU A 114 8.62 2.25 -16.15
N PRO A 115 9.29 2.22 -17.32
CA PRO A 115 8.72 2.72 -18.55
C PRO A 115 7.42 1.99 -18.91
N CYS A 116 6.37 2.74 -19.25
CA CYS A 116 5.14 2.15 -19.75
C CYS A 116 5.38 1.38 -21.05
N LYS A 117 4.95 0.12 -21.10
CA LYS A 117 5.01 -0.64 -22.35
C LYS A 117 3.88 -0.20 -23.28
N LYS A 118 4.11 -0.14 -24.59
CA LYS A 118 3.12 0.32 -25.60
C LYS A 118 1.76 -0.41 -25.57
N ARG A 119 1.70 -1.61 -24.97
CA ARG A 119 0.47 -2.41 -24.82
C ARG A 119 -0.21 -2.24 -23.44
N GLU A 120 0.47 -1.61 -22.48
CA GLU A 120 -0.07 -1.38 -21.15
C GLU A 120 -0.98 -0.15 -21.19
N GLN A 121 -2.29 -0.38 -21.06
CA GLN A 121 -3.29 0.68 -20.85
C GLN A 121 -3.36 1.11 -19.37
N LEU A 122 -2.42 0.64 -18.54
CA LEU A 122 -2.38 0.94 -17.13
C LEU A 122 -1.73 2.29 -16.88
N ASN A 123 -2.25 3.02 -15.91
CA ASN A 123 -1.61 4.24 -15.43
C ASN A 123 -0.55 4.00 -14.36
N LEU A 124 -0.34 2.75 -13.92
CA LEU A 124 0.68 2.30 -12.95
C LEU A 124 2.12 2.20 -13.51
N CYS A 125 2.60 3.15 -14.31
CA CYS A 125 3.95 3.14 -14.88
C CYS A 125 4.36 4.55 -15.34
N GLY A 126 5.64 4.76 -15.63
CA GLY A 126 6.15 5.98 -16.26
C GLY A 126 6.10 7.22 -15.37
N PHE A 127 6.09 7.05 -14.05
CA PHE A 127 6.27 8.16 -13.11
C PHE A 127 7.75 8.54 -13.04
N THR A 128 8.02 9.84 -13.02
CA THR A 128 9.33 10.35 -12.64
C THR A 128 9.48 10.26 -11.13
N GLU A 129 10.55 9.63 -10.66
CA GLU A 129 10.88 9.50 -9.25
C GLU A 129 11.84 10.59 -8.80
N SER A 130 11.66 11.08 -7.58
CA SER A 130 12.58 11.97 -6.88
C SER A 130 12.65 11.63 -5.39
N GLY A 131 13.74 12.05 -4.73
CA GLY A 131 14.05 11.70 -3.34
C GLY A 131 15.10 10.58 -3.25
N ASP A 132 15.27 10.04 -2.06
CA ASP A 132 16.21 8.95 -1.78
C ASP A 132 15.44 7.75 -1.25
N PRO A 133 15.27 6.68 -2.06
CA PRO A 133 14.61 5.45 -1.61
C PRO A 133 15.23 4.82 -0.37
N SER A 134 16.54 5.00 -0.17
CA SER A 134 17.23 4.51 1.03
C SER A 134 16.78 5.23 2.28
N LEU A 135 16.14 6.41 2.18
CA LEU A 135 15.49 7.14 3.27
C LEU A 135 14.03 6.71 3.49
N GLY A 136 13.55 5.68 2.80
CA GLY A 136 12.20 5.14 2.97
C GLY A 136 11.08 6.08 2.51
N LYS A 137 11.40 7.06 1.65
CA LYS A 137 10.44 7.98 1.04
C LYS A 137 10.85 8.35 -0.38
N VAL A 138 9.89 8.33 -1.28
CA VAL A 138 10.04 8.87 -2.64
C VAL A 138 8.81 9.69 -3.02
N LEU A 139 9.02 10.63 -3.94
CA LEU A 139 7.95 11.34 -4.63
C LEU A 139 7.92 10.90 -6.09
N LEU A 140 6.79 10.34 -6.50
CA LEU A 140 6.52 9.88 -7.86
C LEU A 140 5.56 10.85 -8.54
N GLN A 141 5.88 11.29 -9.75
CA GLN A 141 5.09 12.28 -10.47
C GLN A 141 4.82 11.89 -11.93
N LYS A 142 3.58 12.08 -12.39
CA LYS A 142 3.18 11.83 -13.78
C LYS A 142 2.00 12.72 -14.16
N ARG A 143 1.97 13.21 -15.39
CA ARG A 143 0.76 13.82 -15.95
C ARG A 143 -0.14 12.73 -16.54
N ILE A 144 -1.41 12.77 -16.16
CA ILE A 144 -2.44 11.87 -16.70
C ILE A 144 -3.60 12.70 -17.27
N THR A 145 -4.42 12.06 -18.10
CA THR A 145 -5.72 12.59 -18.49
C THR A 145 -6.78 12.06 -17.53
N LEU A 146 -7.25 12.91 -16.63
CA LEU A 146 -8.29 12.62 -15.64
C LEU A 146 -9.60 13.30 -16.07
N LEU A 147 -10.62 12.52 -16.44
CA LEU A 147 -11.92 13.06 -16.90
C LEU A 147 -11.76 14.18 -17.95
N LYS A 148 -10.97 13.92 -19.00
CA LYS A 148 -10.62 14.87 -20.09
C LYS A 148 -9.73 16.06 -19.69
N ASN A 149 -9.31 16.15 -18.43
CA ASN A 149 -8.43 17.21 -17.93
C ASN A 149 -6.99 16.70 -17.74
N SER A 150 -6.00 17.52 -18.04
CA SER A 150 -4.60 17.19 -17.75
C SER A 150 -4.28 17.50 -16.29
N VAL A 151 -3.97 16.47 -15.51
CA VAL A 151 -3.70 16.58 -14.06
C VAL A 151 -2.31 16.03 -13.75
N LEU A 152 -1.54 16.74 -12.93
CA LEU A 152 -0.29 16.23 -12.37
C LEU A 152 -0.60 15.37 -11.16
N VAL A 153 -0.36 14.07 -11.24
CA VAL A 153 -0.41 13.19 -10.08
C VAL A 153 0.91 13.31 -9.32
N LYS A 154 0.81 13.46 -8.00
CA LYS A 154 1.93 13.39 -7.06
C LYS A 154 1.63 12.28 -6.05
N ILE A 155 2.50 11.28 -5.98
CA ILE A 155 2.41 10.20 -5.00
C ILE A 155 3.62 10.30 -4.09
N GLU A 156 3.40 10.65 -2.82
CA GLU A 156 4.42 10.45 -1.80
C GLU A 156 4.27 9.04 -1.24
N LEU A 157 5.25 8.19 -1.52
CA LEU A 157 5.28 6.80 -1.06
C LEU A 157 6.27 6.70 0.12
N THR A 158 5.83 6.11 1.23
CA THR A 158 6.66 5.92 2.43
C THR A 158 6.62 4.49 2.94
N GLN A 159 7.68 4.11 3.67
CA GLN A 159 7.76 2.86 4.44
C GLN A 159 8.26 3.10 5.86
N ALA A 160 7.79 2.28 6.80
CA ALA A 160 8.01 2.49 8.21
C ALA A 160 9.24 1.79 8.79
N SER A 161 9.69 0.66 8.22
CA SER A 161 10.73 -0.17 8.85
C SER A 161 12.17 0.16 8.45
N ALA A 162 13.08 0.12 9.44
CA ALA A 162 14.52 0.27 9.22
C ALA A 162 15.17 -0.97 8.58
N SER A 163 14.67 -2.16 8.91
CA SER A 163 15.05 -3.46 8.34
C SER A 163 13.91 -4.45 8.53
N GLU A 164 13.99 -5.63 7.92
CA GLU A 164 13.03 -6.72 8.17
C GLU A 164 13.19 -7.35 9.55
N SER A 165 14.30 -7.12 10.27
CA SER A 165 14.54 -7.69 11.60
C SER A 165 13.86 -6.88 12.69
N PHE A 166 12.90 -7.50 13.38
CA PHE A 166 12.25 -6.90 14.55
C PHE A 166 13.26 -6.55 15.65
N VAL A 167 14.18 -7.48 15.93
CA VAL A 167 15.22 -7.29 16.97
C VAL A 167 16.11 -6.11 16.63
N ALA A 168 16.58 -5.98 15.38
CA ALA A 168 17.41 -4.85 14.98
C ALA A 168 16.64 -3.53 15.06
N ASN A 169 15.40 -3.48 14.59
CA ASN A 169 14.55 -2.27 14.63
C ASN A 169 14.27 -1.79 16.05
N GLN A 170 14.25 -2.70 17.04
CA GLN A 170 14.07 -2.37 18.46
C GLN A 170 15.39 -2.02 19.18
N SER A 171 16.55 -2.30 18.58
CA SER A 171 17.87 -2.17 19.21
C SER A 171 18.84 -1.35 18.37
N SER A 172 19.73 -1.98 17.62
CA SER A 172 20.82 -1.34 16.86
C SER A 172 20.33 -0.35 15.80
N LEU A 173 19.11 -0.53 15.28
CA LEU A 173 18.49 0.34 14.29
C LEU A 173 17.35 1.21 14.87
N LYS A 174 17.23 1.31 16.20
CA LYS A 174 16.12 2.01 16.86
C LYS A 174 15.96 3.47 16.43
N GLU A 175 17.06 4.21 16.31
CA GLU A 175 17.02 5.63 15.87
C GLU A 175 16.54 5.74 14.43
N ARG A 176 17.04 4.85 13.56
CA ARG A 176 16.62 4.78 12.17
C ARG A 176 15.15 4.39 12.04
N GLN A 177 14.69 3.44 12.86
CA GLN A 177 13.29 3.04 12.95
C GLN A 177 12.41 4.21 13.37
N ALA A 178 12.78 4.93 14.41
CA ALA A 178 12.03 6.10 14.89
C ALA A 178 11.93 7.20 13.82
N PHE A 179 13.01 7.45 13.07
CA PHE A 179 13.00 8.39 11.94
C PHE A 179 12.00 7.98 10.86
N LEU A 180 12.01 6.71 10.43
CA LEU A 180 11.12 6.22 9.38
C LEU A 180 9.66 6.15 9.82
N THR A 181 9.41 5.79 11.08
CA THR A 181 8.08 5.90 11.69
C THR A 181 7.59 7.33 11.63
N ALA A 182 8.37 8.30 12.13
CA ALA A 182 7.95 9.70 12.15
C ALA A 182 7.67 10.26 10.75
N GLN A 183 8.51 9.91 9.77
CA GLN A 183 8.31 10.29 8.37
C GLN A 183 7.02 9.71 7.78
N SER A 184 6.73 8.43 8.02
CA SER A 184 5.51 7.78 7.51
C SER A 184 4.26 8.32 8.22
N GLU A 185 4.35 8.60 9.51
CA GLU A 185 3.30 9.28 10.26
C GLU A 185 3.03 10.70 9.74
N GLU A 186 4.09 11.47 9.47
CA GLU A 186 3.97 12.82 8.91
C GLU A 186 3.30 12.78 7.54
N SER A 187 3.73 11.87 6.67
CA SER A 187 3.13 11.67 5.34
C SER A 187 1.64 11.32 5.44
N TYR A 188 1.32 10.28 6.21
CA TYR A 188 -0.04 9.77 6.32
C TYR A 188 -0.96 10.74 7.06
N PHE A 189 -0.67 11.05 8.32
CA PHE A 189 -1.52 11.89 9.15
C PHE A 189 -1.48 13.35 8.70
N GLY A 190 -0.36 13.84 8.17
CA GLY A 190 -0.28 15.18 7.58
C GLY A 190 -1.07 15.31 6.27
N GLY A 191 -1.28 14.20 5.56
CA GLY A 191 -2.13 14.11 4.38
C GLY A 191 -3.63 14.14 4.70
N ILE A 192 -4.06 13.64 5.86
CA ILE A 192 -5.48 13.59 6.22
C ILE A 192 -6.04 15.00 6.28
N GLY A 193 -7.01 15.25 5.40
CA GLY A 193 -7.67 16.54 5.30
C GLY A 193 -6.95 17.59 4.45
N LYS A 194 -5.87 17.22 3.76
CA LYS A 194 -5.13 18.07 2.82
C LYS A 194 -5.02 17.41 1.45
N ALA A 195 -4.53 16.18 1.40
CA ALA A 195 -4.37 15.39 0.18
C ALA A 195 -5.73 15.04 -0.45
N ASP A 196 -5.76 14.72 -1.74
CA ASP A 196 -6.96 14.19 -2.40
C ASP A 196 -7.24 12.76 -1.96
N ILE A 197 -6.18 11.96 -1.81
CA ILE A 197 -6.24 10.55 -1.47
C ILE A 197 -5.17 10.24 -0.42
N VAL A 198 -5.55 9.56 0.65
CA VAL A 198 -4.63 9.05 1.67
C VAL A 198 -4.81 7.54 1.76
N ILE A 199 -3.73 6.81 1.52
CA ILE A 199 -3.68 5.35 1.48
C ILE A 199 -2.85 4.82 2.65
N TYR A 200 -3.48 4.02 3.50
CA TYR A 200 -2.80 3.18 4.48
C TYR A 200 -2.81 1.72 4.04
N ASN A 201 -1.63 1.09 4.03
CA ASN A 201 -1.51 -0.36 3.85
C ASN A 201 -0.61 -0.93 4.94
N GLY A 202 -1.14 -1.80 5.79
CA GLY A 202 -0.44 -2.33 6.96
C GLY A 202 -1.39 -2.84 8.05
N HIS A 203 -0.88 -3.12 9.24
CA HIS A 203 -1.70 -3.65 10.33
C HIS A 203 -2.50 -2.58 11.07
N SER A 204 -3.79 -2.82 11.25
CA SER A 204 -4.67 -1.98 12.08
C SER A 204 -4.89 -2.49 13.51
N ARG A 205 -4.15 -3.54 13.89
CA ARG A 205 -4.01 -4.05 15.26
C ARG A 205 -5.35 -4.25 15.99
N ASN A 206 -6.30 -4.92 15.33
CA ASN A 206 -7.64 -5.22 15.86
C ASN A 206 -8.41 -3.98 16.36
N GLY A 207 -8.35 -2.90 15.58
CA GLY A 207 -9.05 -1.65 15.88
C GLY A 207 -8.20 -0.55 16.51
N GLY A 208 -6.88 -0.75 16.65
CA GLY A 208 -5.95 0.30 17.08
C GLY A 208 -5.83 1.47 16.09
N GLY A 209 -6.06 1.19 14.80
CA GLY A 209 -5.89 2.13 13.69
C GLY A 209 -4.52 2.02 13.02
N PRO A 210 -4.13 2.99 12.17
CA PRO A 210 -2.85 2.97 11.47
C PRO A 210 -1.69 2.97 12.46
N ASP A 211 -0.75 2.04 12.28
CA ASP A 211 0.47 1.92 13.06
C ASP A 211 1.70 1.84 12.14
N PHE A 212 2.73 2.59 12.53
CA PHE A 212 4.01 2.72 11.83
C PHE A 212 5.19 2.31 12.73
N ASN A 213 4.91 1.78 13.92
CA ASN A 213 5.91 1.30 14.86
C ASN A 213 5.96 -0.23 14.84
N PRO A 214 7.11 -0.84 15.20
CA PRO A 214 7.14 -2.22 15.63
C PRO A 214 6.05 -2.49 16.68
N PRO A 215 5.39 -3.66 16.65
CA PRO A 215 4.29 -3.95 17.56
C PRO A 215 4.70 -3.85 19.03
N VAL A 216 3.79 -3.33 19.84
CA VAL A 216 3.89 -3.48 21.30
C VAL A 216 3.54 -4.92 21.67
N LEU A 217 4.44 -5.60 22.38
CA LEU A 217 4.26 -6.98 22.82
C LEU A 217 3.83 -7.04 24.29
N ASN A 218 3.06 -8.06 24.64
CA ASN A 218 2.68 -8.39 26.01
C ASN A 218 3.80 -9.20 26.71
N LYS A 219 3.55 -9.64 27.95
CA LYS A 219 4.53 -10.43 28.72
C LYS A 219 4.81 -11.80 28.11
N ASP A 220 3.86 -12.33 27.33
CA ASP A 220 3.96 -13.60 26.61
C ASP A 220 4.53 -13.41 25.20
N LEU A 221 5.09 -12.23 24.90
CA LEU A 221 5.73 -11.89 23.63
C LEU A 221 4.79 -11.90 22.38
N HIS A 222 3.48 -11.89 22.60
CA HIS A 222 2.47 -11.68 21.57
C HIS A 222 2.11 -10.20 21.44
N VAL A 223 1.60 -9.78 20.27
CA VAL A 223 1.07 -8.42 20.09
C VAL A 223 0.01 -8.11 21.14
N ASP A 224 0.17 -7.00 21.87
CA ASP A 224 -0.71 -6.63 22.97
C ASP A 224 -2.02 -5.98 22.48
N TYR A 225 -2.87 -6.79 21.86
CA TYR A 225 -4.16 -6.32 21.33
C TYR A 225 -5.06 -5.76 22.43
N SER A 226 -5.31 -6.52 23.50
CA SER A 226 -6.27 -6.17 24.55
C SER A 226 -5.74 -5.19 25.60
N GLY A 227 -4.43 -5.22 25.88
CA GLY A 227 -3.79 -4.34 26.86
C GLY A 227 -3.40 -2.99 26.29
N TYR A 228 -3.05 -2.91 25.01
CA TYR A 228 -2.57 -1.69 24.36
C TYR A 228 -3.50 -1.22 23.23
N TYR A 229 -3.62 -1.97 22.14
CA TYR A 229 -4.21 -1.44 20.89
C TYR A 229 -5.71 -1.17 20.97
N GLN A 230 -6.49 -2.10 21.51
CA GLN A 230 -7.94 -1.95 21.68
C GLN A 230 -8.30 -0.89 22.73
N LYS A 231 -7.44 -0.68 23.73
CA LYS A 231 -7.66 0.31 24.80
C LYS A 231 -7.25 1.72 24.38
N LYS A 232 -6.04 1.87 23.84
CA LYS A 232 -5.47 3.19 23.54
C LYS A 232 -5.92 3.75 22.20
N ARG A 233 -6.16 2.89 21.19
CA ARG A 233 -6.68 3.28 19.86
C ARG A 233 -5.98 4.51 19.28
N ILE A 234 -4.65 4.63 19.44
CA ILE A 234 -3.91 5.87 19.16
C ILE A 234 -4.04 6.28 17.70
N GLY A 235 -3.81 5.33 16.79
CA GLY A 235 -3.87 5.58 15.35
C GLY A 235 -5.24 6.07 14.91
N ILE A 236 -6.31 5.33 15.26
CA ILE A 236 -7.66 5.71 14.85
C ILE A 236 -8.12 6.99 15.54
N SER A 237 -7.79 7.22 16.82
CA SER A 237 -8.11 8.47 17.52
C SER A 237 -7.50 9.69 16.81
N ARG A 238 -6.25 9.56 16.32
CA ARG A 238 -5.59 10.61 15.54
C ARG A 238 -6.30 10.84 14.20
N VAL A 239 -6.67 9.77 13.48
CA VAL A 239 -7.49 9.88 12.25
C VAL A 239 -8.79 10.65 12.52
N LEU A 240 -9.56 10.23 13.52
CA LEU A 240 -10.87 10.82 13.86
C LEU A 240 -10.73 12.31 14.21
N LYS A 241 -9.68 12.68 14.95
CA LYS A 241 -9.38 14.08 15.26
C LYS A 241 -9.10 14.89 13.99
N LEU A 242 -8.29 14.35 13.07
CA LEU A 242 -7.89 15.04 11.84
C LEU A 242 -9.04 15.21 10.86
N ILE A 243 -9.86 14.18 10.63
CA ILE A 243 -11.03 14.30 9.74
C ILE A 243 -12.09 15.25 10.30
N LYS A 244 -12.27 15.28 11.64
CA LYS A 244 -13.19 16.21 12.29
C LYS A 244 -12.73 17.66 12.15
N ALA A 245 -11.41 17.90 12.21
CA ALA A 245 -10.82 19.23 12.08
C ALA A 245 -10.58 19.68 10.63
N SER A 246 -10.60 18.78 9.65
CA SER A 246 -10.26 19.10 8.26
C SER A 246 -11.29 20.00 7.56
N ASP A 247 -10.82 20.95 6.75
CA ASP A 247 -11.67 21.71 5.83
C ASP A 247 -12.07 20.90 4.59
N LYS A 248 -11.23 19.94 4.17
CA LYS A 248 -11.46 19.03 3.06
C LYS A 248 -12.22 17.79 3.53
N LYS A 249 -13.53 17.94 3.70
CA LYS A 249 -14.43 16.89 4.22
C LYS A 249 -14.65 15.70 3.28
N ASP A 250 -14.26 15.80 2.02
CA ASP A 250 -14.61 14.84 0.97
C ASP A 250 -13.39 14.17 0.30
N GLY A 251 -12.20 14.29 0.90
CA GLY A 251 -11.02 13.53 0.48
C GLY A 251 -11.25 12.03 0.63
N ILE A 252 -10.44 11.21 -0.04
CA ILE A 252 -10.53 9.75 0.04
C ILE A 252 -9.56 9.23 1.09
N LEU A 253 -10.06 8.40 2.00
CA LEU A 253 -9.26 7.75 3.03
C LEU A 253 -9.38 6.23 2.87
N THR A 254 -8.24 5.54 2.76
CA THR A 254 -8.23 4.10 2.55
C THR A 254 -7.48 3.35 3.65
N PHE A 255 -7.99 2.18 4.02
CA PHE A 255 -7.39 1.27 4.98
C PHE A 255 -7.33 -0.14 4.40
N PHE A 256 -6.19 -0.46 3.78
CA PHE A 256 -5.82 -1.81 3.38
C PHE A 256 -5.22 -2.53 4.58
N SER A 257 -6.10 -2.90 5.52
CA SER A 257 -5.78 -3.60 6.75
C SER A 257 -6.93 -4.51 7.15
N CYS A 258 -6.71 -5.64 7.84
CA CYS A 258 -7.76 -6.60 8.17
C CYS A 258 -8.95 -5.97 8.91
N TYR A 259 -10.18 -6.34 8.51
CA TYR A 259 -11.45 -5.95 9.14
C TYR A 259 -11.64 -4.43 9.35
N SER A 260 -11.01 -3.59 8.52
CA SER A 260 -11.01 -2.13 8.76
C SER A 260 -12.42 -1.52 8.70
N LYS A 261 -13.34 -2.10 7.92
CA LYS A 261 -14.76 -1.73 7.91
C LYS A 261 -15.41 -1.97 9.27
N LYS A 262 -15.28 -3.18 9.81
CA LYS A 262 -15.86 -3.57 11.11
C LYS A 262 -15.35 -2.65 12.22
N HIS A 263 -14.08 -2.27 12.17
CA HIS A 263 -13.45 -1.50 13.25
C HIS A 263 -13.67 0.00 13.17
N PHE A 264 -13.74 0.58 11.96
CA PHE A 264 -13.59 2.03 11.79
C PHE A 264 -14.74 2.72 11.08
N TYR A 265 -15.58 2.01 10.33
CA TYR A 265 -16.60 2.64 9.50
C TYR A 265 -17.53 3.57 10.31
N ASN A 266 -18.12 3.05 11.39
CA ASN A 266 -19.07 3.83 12.20
C ASN A 266 -18.41 5.06 12.83
N ASP A 267 -17.22 4.90 13.42
CA ASP A 267 -16.50 6.00 14.07
C ASP A 267 -16.14 7.10 13.06
N ILE A 268 -15.68 6.71 11.87
CA ILE A 268 -15.31 7.66 10.82
C ILE A 268 -16.54 8.39 10.29
N MET A 269 -17.64 7.67 10.01
CA MET A 269 -18.89 8.30 9.54
C MET A 269 -19.50 9.23 10.58
N LEU A 270 -19.39 8.90 11.87
CA LEU A 270 -19.81 9.79 12.96
C LEU A 270 -18.96 11.06 13.01
N ALA A 271 -17.64 10.95 12.81
CA ALA A 271 -16.72 12.08 12.84
C ALA A 271 -16.80 12.96 11.58
N ASN A 272 -17.06 12.36 10.41
CA ASN A 272 -17.23 13.05 9.14
C ASN A 272 -18.16 12.26 8.20
N PRO A 273 -19.46 12.58 8.13
CA PRO A 273 -20.43 11.88 7.27
C PRO A 273 -20.21 12.04 5.76
N LYS A 274 -19.28 12.89 5.32
CA LYS A 274 -18.93 13.11 3.90
C LYS A 274 -17.62 12.41 3.50
N GLN A 275 -17.00 11.70 4.44
CA GLN A 275 -15.71 11.06 4.21
C GLN A 275 -15.84 9.92 3.20
N LYS A 276 -15.13 10.02 2.08
CA LYS A 276 -15.04 8.93 1.11
C LYS A 276 -14.08 7.87 1.64
N LEU A 277 -14.50 6.60 1.63
CA LEU A 277 -13.79 5.50 2.29
C LEU A 277 -13.56 4.29 1.39
N VAL A 278 -12.37 3.70 1.50
CA VAL A 278 -12.08 2.34 1.03
C VAL A 278 -11.63 1.51 2.24
N LEU A 279 -12.45 0.56 2.66
CA LEU A 279 -12.19 -0.30 3.81
C LEU A 279 -12.28 -1.77 3.42
N SER A 280 -11.57 -2.63 4.15
CA SER A 280 -11.68 -4.08 4.04
C SER A 280 -12.81 -4.60 4.95
N ALA A 281 -13.57 -5.57 4.46
CA ALA A 281 -14.63 -6.26 5.18
C ALA A 281 -14.14 -7.52 5.91
N ASP A 282 -12.97 -8.07 5.54
CA ASP A 282 -12.46 -9.34 6.04
C ASP A 282 -10.95 -9.28 6.39
N THR A 283 -10.40 -10.41 6.84
CA THR A 283 -8.95 -10.64 6.82
C THR A 283 -8.44 -10.54 5.39
N ILE A 284 -7.29 -9.90 5.23
CA ILE A 284 -6.58 -9.80 3.98
C ILE A 284 -5.15 -10.29 4.21
N ASN A 285 -4.66 -11.16 3.35
CA ASN A 285 -3.24 -11.48 3.39
C ASN A 285 -2.44 -10.32 2.78
N TYR A 286 -1.12 -10.37 2.96
CA TYR A 286 -0.19 -9.34 2.53
C TYR A 286 -0.27 -9.02 1.04
N PHE A 287 -0.40 -10.05 0.21
CA PHE A 287 -0.43 -9.93 -1.24
C PHE A 287 -1.78 -9.44 -1.77
N ASP A 288 -2.89 -9.85 -1.15
CA ASP A 288 -4.22 -9.32 -1.45
C ASP A 288 -4.31 -7.84 -1.09
N SER A 289 -3.69 -7.43 0.03
CA SER A 289 -3.59 -6.01 0.41
C SER A 289 -2.82 -5.20 -0.64
N LEU A 290 -1.69 -5.72 -1.11
CA LEU A 290 -0.90 -5.12 -2.18
C LEU A 290 -1.71 -5.04 -3.50
N LYS A 291 -2.35 -6.13 -3.91
CA LYS A 291 -3.15 -6.20 -5.13
C LYS A 291 -4.32 -5.22 -5.09
N ALA A 292 -5.08 -5.22 -4.00
CA ALA A 292 -6.21 -4.31 -3.81
C ALA A 292 -5.76 -2.85 -3.84
N SER A 293 -4.72 -2.50 -3.09
CA SER A 293 -4.21 -1.12 -3.03
C SER A 293 -3.69 -0.61 -4.38
N MET A 294 -3.00 -1.47 -5.15
CA MET A 294 -2.57 -1.15 -6.51
C MET A 294 -3.75 -1.03 -7.47
N GLY A 295 -4.79 -1.83 -7.30
CA GLY A 295 -5.97 -1.73 -8.14
C GLY A 295 -6.84 -0.50 -7.86
N TYR A 296 -7.00 -0.13 -6.59
CA TYR A 296 -7.60 1.16 -6.25
C TYR A 296 -6.77 2.33 -6.78
N LEU A 297 -5.43 2.28 -6.68
CA LEU A 297 -4.56 3.28 -7.26
C LEU A 297 -4.78 3.40 -8.77
N GLU A 298 -4.80 2.28 -9.51
CA GLU A 298 -5.09 2.29 -10.95
C GLU A 298 -6.47 2.89 -11.26
N GLY A 299 -7.51 2.50 -10.51
CA GLY A 299 -8.85 3.05 -10.70
C GLY A 299 -8.91 4.56 -10.45
N PHE A 300 -8.21 5.07 -9.43
CA PHE A 300 -8.09 6.51 -9.19
C PHE A 300 -7.38 7.23 -10.33
N LEU A 301 -6.29 6.65 -10.84
CA LEU A 301 -5.55 7.20 -11.98
C LEU A 301 -6.35 7.15 -13.29
N ARG A 302 -7.34 6.26 -13.41
CA ARG A 302 -8.30 6.24 -14.53
C ARG A 302 -9.49 7.20 -14.34
N GLY A 303 -9.63 7.81 -13.17
CA GLY A 303 -10.80 8.63 -12.83
C GLY A 303 -12.06 7.83 -12.57
N ALA A 304 -11.94 6.54 -12.22
CA ALA A 304 -13.06 5.70 -11.85
C ALA A 304 -13.62 6.07 -10.48
N CYS A 305 -14.92 5.86 -10.27
CA CYS A 305 -15.57 6.03 -8.98
C CYS A 305 -16.62 4.93 -8.78
N GLY A 306 -17.12 4.79 -7.56
CA GLY A 306 -18.25 3.93 -7.23
C GLY A 306 -17.96 2.47 -7.53
N GLN A 307 -18.87 1.85 -8.27
CA GLN A 307 -18.74 0.46 -8.68
C GLN A 307 -17.58 0.27 -9.67
N ASP A 308 -17.38 1.20 -10.61
CA ASP A 308 -16.30 1.12 -11.59
C ASP A 308 -14.92 1.05 -10.91
N LEU A 309 -14.73 1.84 -9.85
CA LEU A 309 -13.53 1.80 -9.03
C LEU A 309 -13.39 0.44 -8.31
N ALA A 310 -14.49 -0.08 -7.77
CA ALA A 310 -14.49 -1.37 -7.12
C ALA A 310 -14.18 -2.50 -8.11
N ASP A 311 -14.70 -2.47 -9.33
CA ASP A 311 -14.51 -3.51 -10.35
C ASP A 311 -13.06 -3.55 -10.86
N ILE A 312 -12.42 -2.38 -11.00
CA ILE A 312 -10.99 -2.29 -11.29
C ILE A 312 -10.18 -2.88 -10.12
N ALA A 313 -10.51 -2.51 -8.87
CA ALA A 313 -9.77 -3.00 -7.71
C ALA A 313 -10.00 -4.50 -7.40
N LYS A 314 -11.15 -5.07 -7.76
CA LYS A 314 -11.63 -6.41 -7.39
C LYS A 314 -11.17 -7.55 -8.31
N GLN A 315 -9.91 -7.52 -8.72
CA GLN A 315 -9.30 -8.68 -9.39
C GLN A 315 -8.72 -9.63 -8.32
N GLY A 316 -9.52 -10.57 -7.82
CA GLY A 316 -9.11 -11.57 -6.81
C GLY A 316 -10.29 -12.14 -6.01
N GLU A 317 -10.27 -13.43 -5.67
CA GLU A 317 -11.42 -14.13 -5.04
C GLU A 317 -11.83 -13.52 -3.70
N HIS A 318 -10.87 -13.18 -2.82
CA HIS A 318 -11.15 -12.56 -1.51
C HIS A 318 -11.49 -11.06 -1.59
N ILE A 319 -11.14 -10.38 -2.67
CA ILE A 319 -11.32 -8.92 -2.83
C ILE A 319 -12.78 -8.60 -3.26
N LYS A 320 -13.43 -9.52 -3.98
CA LYS A 320 -14.82 -9.36 -4.46
C LYS A 320 -15.83 -9.11 -3.34
N SER A 321 -15.69 -9.82 -2.21
CA SER A 321 -16.46 -9.63 -0.96
C SER A 321 -15.74 -8.78 0.08
N GLY A 322 -14.41 -8.65 -0.02
CA GLY A 322 -13.54 -8.12 1.01
C GLY A 322 -13.26 -6.62 0.99
N PHE A 323 -13.58 -5.85 -0.07
CA PHE A 323 -13.40 -4.39 -0.07
C PHE A 323 -14.65 -3.63 -0.51
N LEU A 324 -14.98 -2.57 0.25
CA LEU A 324 -16.18 -1.76 0.02
C LEU A 324 -15.80 -0.28 -0.02
N GLY A 325 -15.92 0.30 -1.22
CA GLY A 325 -15.95 1.74 -1.40
C GLY A 325 -17.25 2.29 -0.84
N SER A 326 -17.18 3.22 0.11
CA SER A 326 -18.34 3.90 0.68
C SER A 326 -18.27 5.38 0.34
N GLN A 327 -19.39 5.93 -0.16
CA GLN A 327 -19.52 7.34 -0.54
C GLN A 327 -18.56 7.81 -1.66
N ILE A 328 -18.05 6.89 -2.48
CA ILE A 328 -17.27 7.22 -3.67
C ILE A 328 -18.20 7.29 -4.88
N GLN A 329 -19.30 8.05 -4.82
CA GLN A 329 -20.24 8.22 -5.93
C GLN A 329 -20.36 9.69 -6.28
#